data_AF-A0A7C3X285-F1
#
_entry.id   AF-A0A7C3X285-F1
#
_cell.length_a   1.000
_cell.length_b   1.000
_cell.length_c   1.000
_cell.angle_alpha   90.00
_cell.angle_beta   90.00
_cell.angle_gamma   90.00
#
_symmetry.space_group_name_H-M   'P 1'
#
loop_
_entity.id
_entity.type
_entity.pdbx_description
1 polymer ?
#
loop_
_entity_poly.entity_id
_entity_poly.type
_entity_poly.pdbx_seq_one_letter_code
_entity_poly.pdbx_strand_id
1 'polypeptide(L)' 'MKLTVPTNWQDDLIGYIKKPGVDTVYGKLDMDFIGGGRPSFALKKVRKTKAKLHISHLHREGFKFHYLLNASC' A
#
# COMPACT_ATOMS: atom_id res chain seq x y z
N MET A 1 -10.13 10.84 14.81
CA MET A 1 -9.19 11.02 13.68
C MET A 1 -8.73 9.65 13.22
N LYS A 2 -8.60 9.40 11.91
CA LYS A 2 -8.12 8.11 11.37
C LYS A 2 -6.87 8.34 10.51
N LEU A 3 -5.85 7.53 10.72
CA LEU A 3 -4.54 7.64 10.08
C LEU A 3 -4.48 6.73 8.86
N THR A 4 -3.89 7.27 7.80
CA THR A 4 -3.56 6.56 6.56
C THR A 4 -2.04 6.44 6.46
N VAL A 5 -1.52 5.21 6.39
CA VAL A 5 -0.08 4.92 6.50
C VAL A 5 0.47 4.21 5.26
N PRO A 6 1.75 4.41 4.88
CA PRO A 6 2.33 3.76 3.71
C PRO A 6 2.61 2.27 3.96
N THR A 7 2.55 1.44 2.90
CA THR A 7 3.05 0.06 2.93
C THR A 7 4.49 -0.07 2.43
N ASN A 8 5.25 -0.98 3.05
CA ASN A 8 6.54 -1.48 2.59
C ASN A 8 6.45 -2.88 1.92
N TRP A 9 5.21 -3.35 1.68
CA TRP A 9 4.86 -4.66 1.10
C TRP A 9 5.27 -5.90 1.91
N GLN A 10 5.60 -5.73 3.20
CA GLN A 10 5.90 -6.83 4.11
C GLN A 10 4.70 -7.12 4.99
N ASP A 11 4.40 -8.40 5.24
CA ASP A 11 3.17 -8.78 5.97
C ASP A 11 3.28 -8.56 7.48
N ASP A 12 4.50 -8.53 8.00
CA ASP A 12 4.79 -8.17 9.40
C ASP A 12 4.40 -6.72 9.72
N LEU A 13 4.39 -5.83 8.71
CA LEU A 13 3.89 -4.45 8.84
C LEU A 13 2.54 -4.39 9.54
N ILE A 14 1.64 -5.31 9.21
CA ILE A 14 0.26 -5.33 9.70
C ILE A 14 0.21 -5.43 11.22
N GLY A 15 1.08 -6.25 11.81
CA GLY A 15 1.22 -6.37 13.27
C GLY A 15 1.69 -5.07 13.92
N TYR A 16 2.56 -4.32 13.26
CA TYR A 16 3.08 -3.05 13.79
C TYR A 16 2.10 -1.88 13.67
N ILE A 17 1.21 -1.90 12.66
CA ILE A 17 0.28 -0.80 12.39
C ILE A 17 -1.14 -1.03 12.92
N LYS A 18 -1.44 -2.23 13.46
CA LYS A 18 -2.72 -2.55 14.13
C LYS A 18 -2.82 -1.88 15.49
N LYS A 19 -2.88 -0.55 15.46
CA LYS A 19 -2.97 0.33 16.63
C LYS A 19 -4.24 1.18 16.54
N PRO A 20 -4.81 1.61 17.68
CA PRO A 20 -5.94 2.51 17.68
C PRO A 20 -5.69 3.74 16.80
N GLY A 21 -6.63 4.02 15.90
CA GLY A 21 -6.58 5.19 15.04
C GLY A 21 -5.95 4.98 13.66
N VAL A 22 -5.33 3.84 13.34
CA VAL A 22 -4.92 3.51 11.96
C VAL A 22 -6.01 2.70 11.27
N ASP A 23 -6.50 3.16 10.11
CA ASP A 23 -7.60 2.47 9.40
C ASP A 23 -7.29 2.15 7.94
N THR A 24 -6.33 2.85 7.34
CA THR A 24 -6.08 2.79 5.90
C THR A 24 -4.59 2.66 5.64
N VAL A 25 -4.25 1.81 4.67
CA VAL A 25 -2.89 1.67 4.15
C VAL A 25 -2.86 2.16 2.71
N TYR A 26 -1.76 2.75 2.27
CA TYR A 26 -1.61 3.17 0.89
C TYR A 26 -0.28 2.73 0.29
N GLY A 27 -0.26 2.52 -1.03
CA GLY A 27 0.94 2.11 -1.75
C GLY A 27 0.76 2.05 -3.27
N LYS A 28 1.85 1.74 -3.97
CA LYS A 28 1.91 1.60 -5.43
C LYS A 28 3.02 0.64 -5.83
N LEU A 29 2.84 -0.03 -6.98
CA LEU A 29 3.89 -0.83 -7.62
C LEU A 29 5.00 0.06 -8.18
N ASP A 30 6.23 -0.44 -8.15
CA ASP A 30 7.40 0.25 -8.70
C ASP A 30 7.24 0.58 -10.18
N MET A 31 6.57 -0.31 -10.93
CA MET A 31 6.13 -0.06 -12.31
C MET A 31 4.64 -0.37 -12.48
N ASP A 32 3.93 0.57 -13.10
CA ASP A 32 2.56 0.43 -13.58
C ASP A 32 2.32 1.38 -14.76
N PHE A 33 1.15 1.29 -15.39
CA PHE A 33 0.83 2.03 -16.62
C PHE A 33 0.53 3.52 -16.38
N ILE A 34 -0.04 3.87 -15.23
CA ILE A 34 -0.60 5.21 -14.96
C ILE A 34 0.39 6.11 -14.23
N GLY A 35 1.39 5.55 -13.55
CA GLY A 35 2.28 6.33 -12.69
C GLY A 35 1.57 6.80 -11.42
N GLY A 36 2.33 7.44 -10.53
CA GLY A 36 1.86 7.72 -9.16
C GLY A 36 2.67 8.78 -8.44
N GLY A 37 3.31 9.68 -9.19
CA GLY A 37 4.09 10.80 -8.65
C GLY A 37 5.37 10.40 -7.90
N ARG A 38 5.69 9.09 -7.80
CA ARG A 38 6.90 8.59 -7.15
C ARG A 38 7.84 7.94 -8.17
N PRO A 39 9.13 8.29 -8.18
CA PRO A 39 10.09 7.69 -9.08
C PRO A 39 10.30 6.22 -8.74
N SER A 40 10.33 5.35 -9.75
CA SER A 40 10.42 3.89 -9.57
C SER A 40 11.64 3.44 -8.76
N PHE A 41 12.77 4.14 -8.85
CA PHE A 41 13.98 3.79 -8.11
C PHE A 41 13.83 3.93 -6.58
N ALA A 42 12.90 4.78 -6.12
CA ALA A 42 12.61 4.99 -4.71
C ALA A 42 11.54 4.02 -4.18
N LEU A 43 10.96 3.19 -5.04
CA LEU A 43 9.94 2.22 -4.68
C LEU A 43 10.54 0.81 -4.59
N LYS A 44 10.06 0.05 -3.60
CA LYS A 44 10.42 -1.35 -3.46
C LYS A 44 9.82 -2.15 -4.61
N LYS A 45 10.66 -2.93 -5.31
CA LYS A 45 10.22 -3.86 -6.35
C LYS A 45 9.33 -4.93 -5.75
N VAL A 46 8.08 -5.02 -6.21
CA VAL A 46 7.12 -6.02 -5.71
C VAL A 46 6.33 -6.62 -6.87
N ARG A 47 6.23 -7.95 -6.88
CA ARG A 47 5.38 -8.64 -7.86
C ARG A 47 3.91 -8.32 -7.58
N LYS A 48 3.12 -8.13 -8.65
CA LYS A 48 1.67 -7.90 -8.56
C LYS A 48 0.95 -8.97 -7.74
N THR A 49 1.37 -10.23 -7.82
CA THR A 49 0.83 -11.33 -7.01
C THR A 49 1.09 -11.15 -5.51
N LYS A 50 2.30 -10.72 -5.13
CA LYS A 50 2.64 -10.41 -3.73
C LYS A 50 1.84 -9.21 -3.22
N ALA A 51 1.72 -8.15 -4.03
CA ALA A 51 0.91 -6.98 -3.69
C ALA A 51 -0.56 -7.37 -3.46
N LYS A 52 -1.14 -8.20 -4.35
CA LYS A 52 -2.50 -8.73 -4.18
C LYS A 52 -2.66 -9.48 -2.85
N LEU A 53 -1.75 -10.42 -2.54
CA LEU A 53 -1.80 -11.19 -1.30
C LEU A 53 -1.69 -10.29 -0.06
N HIS A 54 -0.80 -9.29 -0.10
CA HIS A 54 -0.63 -8.32 0.98
C HIS A 54 -1.88 -7.47 1.21
N ILE A 55 -2.48 -6.95 0.13
CA ILE A 55 -3.75 -6.18 0.20
C ILE A 55 -4.89 -7.06 0.72
N SER A 56 -4.98 -8.33 0.29
CA SER A 56 -5.97 -9.26 0.83
C SER A 56 -5.76 -9.55 2.32
N HIS A 57 -4.53 -9.56 2.81
CA HIS A 57 -4.24 -9.68 4.24
C HIS A 57 -4.69 -8.43 5.00
N LEU A 58 -4.38 -7.23 4.50
CA LEU A 58 -4.86 -5.98 5.07
C LEU A 58 -6.39 -5.92 5.18
N HIS A 59 -7.11 -6.32 4.14
CA HIS A 59 -8.57 -6.35 4.16
C HIS A 59 -9.13 -7.34 5.18
N ARG A 60 -8.51 -8.53 5.33
CA ARG A 60 -8.91 -9.51 6.36
C ARG A 60 -8.74 -8.97 7.78
N GLU A 61 -7.75 -8.12 7.99
CA GLU A 61 -7.49 -7.47 9.28
C GLU A 61 -8.29 -6.17 9.48
N GLY A 62 -9.19 -5.82 8.54
CA GLY A 62 -10.11 -4.69 8.64
C GLY A 62 -9.55 -3.34 8.14
N PHE A 63 -8.38 -3.33 7.51
CA PHE A 63 -7.82 -2.11 6.90
C PHE A 63 -8.42 -1.85 5.52
N LYS A 64 -8.54 -0.57 5.16
CA LYS A 64 -8.74 -0.14 3.77
C LYS A 64 -7.40 -0.03 3.04
N PHE A 65 -7.44 -0.08 1.70
CA PHE A 65 -6.25 0.15 0.88
C PHE A 65 -6.47 1.23 -0.19
N HIS A 66 -5.59 2.22 -0.25
CA HIS A 66 -5.55 3.23 -1.32
C HIS A 66 -4.36 2.98 -2.25
N TYR A 67 -4.64 2.76 -3.53
CA TYR A 67 -3.58 2.69 -4.54
C TYR A 67 -3.21 4.11 -4.98
N LEU A 68 -1.92 4.45 -4.95
CA LEU A 68 -1.46 5.76 -5.42
C LEU A 68 -1.50 5.82 -6.95
N LEU A 69 -2.37 6.67 -7.48
CA LEU A 69 -2.48 6.97 -8.90
C LEU A 69 -2.13 8.43 -9.12
N ASN A 70 -1.39 8.72 -10.18
CA ASN A 70 -1.16 10.07 -10.68
C ASN A 70 -1.74 10.15 -12.07
N ALA A 71 -3.08 10.21 -12.15
CA ALA A 71 -3.76 10.42 -13.41
C ALA A 71 -3.25 11.72 -14.03
N SER A 72 -2.83 11.65 -15.30
CA SER A 72 -2.57 12.85 -16.08
C SER A 72 -3.86 13.67 -16.17
N CYS A 73 -3.75 14.97 -15.87
CA CYS A 73 -4.81 15.95 -16.08
C CYS A 73 -4.94 16.24 -17.57
#